data_AF-A0A952DEJ6-F1
#
_entry.id   AF-A0A952DEJ6-F1
#
_cell.length_a   1.000
_cell.length_b   1.000
_cell.length_c   1.000
_cell.angle_alpha   90.00
_cell.angle_beta   90.00
_cell.angle_gamma   90.00
#
_symmetry.space_group_name_H-M   'P 1'
#
loop_
_entity.id
_entity.type
_entity.pdbx_description
1 polymer ?
#
loop_
_entity_poly.entity_id
_entity_poly.type
_entity_poly.pdbx_seq_one_letter_code
_entity_poly.pdbx_strand_id
1 'polypeptide(L)'
;MASKEKGIRIAITGPECTGKTTLAQLLATHFNGLWVPEFSRSYLSSLGRKYTYEDLALMAKEQLNQEKKIWDEAKNKPVFSDTEMLVFYIWSMYRFDKCDQFIVQRIREADY
;
A
#
# COMPACT_ATOMS: atom_id res chain seq x y z
N MET A 1 30.97 -12.01 -11.97
CA MET A 1 30.26 -11.03 -11.11
C MET A 1 28.80 -11.45 -11.10
N ALA A 2 28.29 -12.00 -10.01
CA ALA A 2 26.87 -12.31 -9.90
C ALA A 2 26.08 -10.99 -9.90
N SER A 3 25.11 -10.84 -10.79
CA SER A 3 24.14 -9.76 -10.71
C SER A 3 23.49 -9.85 -9.33
N LYS A 4 23.59 -8.79 -8.50
CA LYS A 4 22.77 -8.70 -7.29
C LYS A 4 21.31 -8.78 -7.75
N GLU A 5 20.63 -9.87 -7.41
CA GLU A 5 19.19 -9.95 -7.64
C GLU A 5 18.54 -8.77 -6.93
N LYS A 6 17.91 -7.89 -7.73
CA LYS A 6 17.14 -6.76 -7.22
C LYS A 6 15.94 -7.35 -6.51
N GLY A 7 15.63 -6.87 -5.30
CA GLY A 7 14.42 -7.30 -4.59
C GLY A 7 13.17 -7.12 -5.46
N ILE A 8 12.10 -7.83 -5.10
CA ILE A 8 10.79 -7.71 -5.77
C ILE A 8 9.78 -7.07 -4.82
N ARG A 9 8.90 -6.22 -5.35
CA ARG A 9 7.78 -5.63 -4.63
C ARG A 9 6.50 -6.29 -5.16
N ILE A 10 5.63 -6.76 -4.28
CA ILE A 10 4.38 -7.40 -4.65
C ILE A 10 3.26 -6.65 -3.95
N ALA A 11 2.35 -6.06 -4.72
CA ALA A 11 1.12 -5.48 -4.18
C ALA A 11 0.02 -6.54 -4.14
N ILE A 12 -0.71 -6.62 -3.03
CA ILE A 12 -1.93 -7.43 -2.90
C ILE A 12 -3.11 -6.49 -2.92
N THR A 13 -3.84 -6.50 -4.03
CA THR A 13 -4.99 -5.63 -4.27
C THR A 13 -6.31 -6.39 -4.21
N GLY A 14 -7.40 -5.68 -4.00
CA GLY A 14 -8.76 -6.23 -3.95
C GLY A 14 -9.66 -5.56 -2.90
N PRO A 15 -10.97 -5.88 -2.91
CA PRO A 15 -11.95 -5.27 -2.01
C PRO A 15 -11.65 -5.49 -0.52
N GLU A 16 -12.27 -4.69 0.34
CA GLU A 16 -12.22 -4.88 1.80
C GLU A 16 -12.74 -6.27 2.20
N CYS A 17 -12.22 -6.83 3.29
CA CYS A 17 -12.65 -8.11 3.87
C CYS A 17 -12.45 -9.36 2.97
N THR A 18 -11.49 -9.34 2.06
CA THR A 18 -11.15 -10.47 1.16
C THR A 18 -9.89 -11.25 1.55
N GLY A 19 -9.34 -11.00 2.75
CA GLY A 19 -8.17 -11.73 3.26
C GLY A 19 -6.81 -11.20 2.82
N LYS A 20 -6.73 -10.03 2.17
CA LYS A 20 -5.46 -9.41 1.71
C LYS A 20 -4.40 -9.31 2.79
N THR A 21 -4.75 -8.75 3.94
CA THR A 21 -3.85 -8.61 5.11
C THR A 21 -3.26 -9.96 5.52
N THR A 22 -4.12 -10.97 5.67
CA THR A 22 -3.69 -12.32 6.04
C THR A 22 -2.78 -12.92 4.98
N LEU A 23 -3.13 -12.79 3.69
CA LEU A 23 -2.30 -13.29 2.60
C LEU A 23 -0.93 -12.60 2.54
N ALA A 24 -0.88 -11.28 2.70
CA ALA A 24 0.37 -10.52 2.68
C ALA A 24 1.32 -10.93 3.81
N GLN A 25 0.78 -11.10 5.02
CA GLN A 25 1.55 -11.58 6.17
C GLN A 25 2.06 -13.02 5.98
N LEU A 26 1.21 -13.92 5.47
CA LEU A 26 1.58 -15.31 5.21
C LEU A 26 2.65 -15.42 4.13
N LEU A 27 2.55 -14.65 3.04
CA LEU A 27 3.55 -14.62 1.98
C LEU A 27 4.88 -14.05 2.48
N ALA A 28 4.86 -12.93 3.21
CA ALA A 28 6.07 -12.38 3.81
C ALA A 28 6.76 -13.39 4.73
N THR A 29 5.99 -14.11 5.54
CA THR A 29 6.52 -15.18 6.41
C THR A 29 7.11 -16.33 5.59
N HIS A 30 6.36 -16.84 4.60
CA HIS A 30 6.76 -17.99 3.79
C HIS A 30 8.04 -17.72 2.98
N PHE A 31 8.16 -16.53 2.39
CA PHE A 31 9.29 -16.16 1.54
C PHE A 31 10.43 -15.44 2.28
N ASN A 32 10.39 -15.38 3.63
CA ASN A 32 11.34 -14.59 4.44
C ASN A 32 11.45 -13.13 3.95
N GLY A 33 10.31 -12.58 3.53
CA GLY A 33 10.11 -11.22 3.06
C GLY A 33 9.68 -10.26 4.16
N LEU A 34 9.32 -9.04 3.75
CA LEU A 34 8.73 -8.03 4.62
C LEU A 34 7.30 -7.74 4.18
N TRP A 35 6.47 -7.29 5.13
CA TRP A 35 5.08 -6.94 4.90
C TRP A 35 4.86 -5.45 5.19
N VAL A 36 4.20 -4.75 4.25
CA VAL A 36 3.72 -3.38 4.44
C VAL A 36 2.24 -3.44 4.84
N PRO A 37 1.85 -2.96 6.03
CA PRO A 37 0.47 -2.95 6.48
C PRO A 37 -0.38 -1.87 5.78
N GLU A 38 -1.70 -2.08 5.79
CA GLU A 38 -2.64 -1.13 5.19
C GLU A 38 -2.84 0.04 6.15
N PHE A 39 -2.27 1.20 5.84
CA PHE A 39 -2.33 2.36 6.73
C PHE A 39 -3.75 2.84 6.97
N SER A 40 -4.62 2.78 5.95
CA SER A 40 -6.02 3.17 6.07
C SER A 40 -6.75 2.41 7.19
N ARG A 41 -6.38 1.15 7.43
CA ARG A 41 -6.99 0.31 8.46
C ARG A 41 -6.76 0.87 9.86
N SER A 42 -5.51 1.19 10.19
CA SER A 42 -5.16 1.76 11.50
C SER A 42 -5.67 3.19 11.62
N TYR A 43 -5.53 4.00 10.57
CA TYR A 43 -5.99 5.38 10.54
C TYR A 43 -7.49 5.49 10.80
N LEU A 44 -8.31 4.79 10.01
CA LEU A 44 -9.77 4.86 10.10
C LEU A 44 -10.29 4.31 11.45
N SER A 45 -9.63 3.31 12.01
CA SER A 45 -9.97 2.77 13.34
C SER A 45 -9.77 3.82 14.46
N SER A 46 -8.82 4.75 14.28
CA SER A 46 -8.51 5.80 15.26
C SER A 46 -9.22 7.13 15.01
N LEU A 47 -9.78 7.33 13.82
CA LEU A 47 -10.21 8.65 13.33
C LEU A 47 -11.40 9.23 14.11
N GLY A 48 -12.25 8.41 14.72
CA GLY A 48 -13.38 8.84 15.57
C GLY A 48 -14.47 9.67 14.86
N ARG A 49 -14.31 9.97 13.56
CA ARG A 49 -15.25 10.70 12.70
C ARG A 49 -15.29 10.04 11.32
N LYS A 50 -16.25 10.44 10.50
CA LYS A 50 -16.22 10.10 9.07
C LYS A 50 -14.96 10.69 8.44
N TYR A 51 -14.31 9.90 7.59
CA TYR A 51 -13.16 10.38 6.83
C TYR A 51 -13.62 11.35 5.74
N THR A 52 -12.75 12.31 5.42
CA THR A 52 -12.95 13.31 4.38
C THR A 52 -12.11 12.99 3.15
N TYR A 53 -12.27 13.81 2.13
CA TYR A 53 -11.46 13.74 0.92
C TYR A 53 -9.96 13.93 1.22
N GLU A 54 -9.63 14.85 2.12
CA GLU A 54 -8.26 15.17 2.52
C GLU A 54 -7.61 14.00 3.26
N ASP A 55 -8.38 13.24 4.03
CA ASP A 55 -7.88 12.04 4.70
C ASP A 55 -7.43 10.97 3.69
N LEU A 56 -8.08 10.84 2.52
CA LEU A 56 -7.64 9.89 1.49
C LEU A 56 -6.24 10.24 0.96
N ALA A 57 -5.99 11.52 0.68
CA ALA A 57 -4.69 11.98 0.21
C ALA A 57 -3.61 11.80 1.29
N LEU A 58 -3.96 12.03 2.56
CA LEU A 58 -3.07 11.78 3.69
C LEU A 58 -2.74 10.29 3.81
N MET A 59 -3.75 9.42 3.80
CA MET A 59 -3.55 7.97 3.92
C MET A 59 -2.73 7.42 2.74
N ALA A 60 -2.96 7.92 1.53
CA ALA A 60 -2.19 7.55 0.35
C ALA A 60 -0.70 7.91 0.48
N LYS A 61 -0.39 9.12 0.97
CA LYS A 61 1.00 9.57 1.20
C LYS A 61 1.68 8.70 2.26
N GLU A 62 0.96 8.38 3.32
CA GLU A 62 1.54 7.61 4.41
C GLU A 62 1.72 6.13 4.06
N GLN A 63 0.81 5.54 3.29
CA GLN A 63 1.01 4.22 2.70
C GLN A 63 2.33 4.19 1.91
N LEU A 64 2.56 5.20 1.05
CA LEU A 64 3.77 5.28 0.24
C LEU A 64 5.05 5.45 1.10
N ASN A 65 4.98 6.23 2.17
CA ASN A 65 6.09 6.39 3.10
C ASN A 65 6.46 5.06 3.77
N GLN A 66 5.45 4.29 4.21
CA GLN A 66 5.66 2.98 4.83
C GLN A 66 6.26 1.97 3.86
N GLU A 67 5.73 1.94 2.65
CA GLU A 67 6.27 1.13 1.57
C GLU A 67 7.75 1.43 1.30
N LYS A 68 8.10 2.73 1.20
CA LYS A 68 9.49 3.15 0.95
C LYS A 68 10.40 2.76 2.10
N LYS A 69 9.97 3.01 3.34
CA LYS A 69 10.74 2.64 4.54
C LYS A 69 11.02 1.14 4.58
N ILE A 70 10.00 0.32 4.40
CA ILE A 70 10.11 -1.14 4.44
C ILE A 70 10.95 -1.66 3.26
N TRP A 71 10.83 -1.04 2.09
CA TRP A 71 11.66 -1.35 0.93
C TRP A 71 13.15 -1.10 1.19
N ASP A 72 13.49 0.05 1.77
CA ASP A 72 14.88 0.39 2.12
C ASP A 72 15.45 -0.58 3.18
N GLU A 73 14.60 -1.08 4.09
CA GLU A 73 14.95 -2.08 5.11
C GLU A 73 15.09 -3.52 4.55
N ALA A 74 14.44 -3.82 3.41
CA ALA A 74 14.30 -5.19 2.91
C ALA A 74 15.61 -5.83 2.45
N LYS A 75 16.64 -5.05 2.10
CA LYS A 75 17.99 -5.57 1.71
C LYS A 75 17.93 -6.72 0.69
N ASN A 76 17.14 -6.54 -0.38
CA ASN A 76 16.84 -7.52 -1.46
C ASN A 76 15.84 -8.63 -1.12
N LYS A 77 15.26 -8.65 0.08
CA LYS A 77 14.13 -9.54 0.38
C LYS A 77 12.87 -9.08 -0.36
N PRO A 78 11.95 -10.00 -0.71
CA PRO A 78 10.66 -9.62 -1.28
C PRO A 78 9.84 -8.79 -0.29
N VAL A 79 9.11 -7.80 -0.79
CA VAL A 79 8.22 -6.94 0.00
C VAL A 79 6.80 -7.12 -0.48
N PHE A 80 5.88 -7.47 0.43
CA PHE A 80 4.46 -7.68 0.16
C PHE A 80 3.64 -6.53 0.75
N SER A 81 2.99 -5.74 -0.10
CA SER A 81 2.16 -4.60 0.32
C SER A 81 0.69 -4.96 0.41
N ASP A 82 0.10 -4.75 1.58
CA ASP A 82 -1.34 -4.64 1.82
C ASP A 82 -1.58 -3.16 2.12
N THR A 83 -2.11 -2.30 1.28
CA THR A 83 -2.66 -2.42 -0.08
C THR A 83 -1.76 -1.63 -1.04
N GLU A 84 -2.29 -1.20 -2.19
CA GLU A 84 -1.61 -0.35 -3.17
C GLU A 84 -2.42 0.90 -3.58
N MET A 85 -1.78 1.80 -4.33
CA MET A 85 -2.28 3.14 -4.64
C MET A 85 -3.61 3.14 -5.41
N LEU A 86 -3.87 2.12 -6.24
CA LEU A 86 -5.12 1.98 -6.97
C LEU A 86 -6.35 2.01 -6.06
N VAL A 87 -6.24 1.45 -4.84
CA VAL A 87 -7.35 1.43 -3.88
C VAL A 87 -7.73 2.86 -3.45
N PHE A 88 -6.76 3.75 -3.28
CA PHE A 88 -7.04 5.15 -2.95
C PHE A 88 -7.73 5.88 -4.10
N TYR A 89 -7.37 5.60 -5.35
CA TYR A 89 -8.06 6.16 -6.51
C TYR A 89 -9.50 5.69 -6.61
N ILE A 90 -9.74 4.38 -6.48
CA ILE A 90 -11.09 3.81 -6.51
C ILE A 90 -11.97 4.46 -5.44
N TRP A 91 -11.49 4.56 -4.19
CA TRP A 91 -12.25 5.18 -3.11
C TRP A 91 -12.45 6.69 -3.29
N SER A 92 -11.47 7.40 -3.85
CA SER A 92 -11.59 8.83 -4.16
C SER A 92 -12.70 9.08 -5.17
N MET A 93 -12.67 8.35 -6.29
CA MET A 93 -13.69 8.46 -7.34
C MET A 93 -15.07 8.01 -6.83
N TYR A 94 -15.14 6.88 -6.13
CA TYR A 94 -16.41 6.34 -5.64
C TYR A 94 -17.12 7.24 -4.62
N ARG A 95 -16.37 7.91 -3.72
CA ARG A 95 -16.95 8.66 -2.60
C ARG A 95 -17.08 10.15 -2.83
N PHE A 96 -16.21 10.72 -3.67
CA PHE A 96 -16.08 12.17 -3.80
C PHE A 96 -16.14 12.65 -5.25
N ASP A 97 -16.22 11.74 -6.23
CA ASP A 97 -16.23 12.06 -7.67
C ASP A 97 -15.03 12.94 -8.11
N LYS A 98 -13.93 12.85 -7.36
CA LYS A 98 -12.67 13.54 -7.63
C LYS A 98 -11.53 12.78 -6.97
N CYS A 99 -10.33 12.96 -7.50
CA CYS A 99 -9.12 12.32 -6.97
C CYS A 99 -7.97 13.31 -6.88
N ASP A 100 -7.19 13.21 -5.80
CA ASP A 100 -6.00 14.04 -5.62
C ASP A 100 -4.99 13.76 -6.73
N GLN A 101 -4.39 14.81 -7.29
CA GLN A 101 -3.39 14.68 -8.37
C GLN A 101 -2.19 13.83 -7.93
N PHE A 102 -1.82 13.86 -6.65
CA PHE A 102 -0.79 12.99 -6.09
C PHE A 102 -1.10 11.52 -6.32
N ILE A 103 -2.33 11.09 -6.02
CA ILE A 103 -2.78 9.70 -6.21
C ILE A 103 -2.76 9.34 -7.69
N VAL A 104 -3.29 10.22 -8.55
CA VAL A 104 -3.35 10.01 -10.01
C VAL A 104 -1.96 9.84 -10.62
N GLN A 105 -1.01 10.70 -10.23
CA GLN A 105 0.38 10.60 -10.68
C GLN A 105 1.01 9.30 -10.20
N ARG A 106 0.82 8.96 -8.91
CA ARG A 106 1.51 7.83 -8.30
C ARG A 106 1.06 6.46 -8.82
N ILE A 107 -0.18 6.33 -9.29
CA ILE A 107 -0.66 5.11 -9.96
C ILE A 107 0.12 4.85 -11.26
N ARG A 108 0.43 5.91 -12.02
CA ARG A 108 1.18 5.77 -13.29
C ARG A 108 2.65 5.40 -13.06
N GLU A 109 3.17 5.76 -11.90
CA GLU A 109 4.54 5.51 -11.48
C GLU A 109 4.68 4.26 -10.59
N ALA A 110 3.57 3.55 -10.34
CA ALA A 110 3.60 2.36 -9.50
C ALA A 110 4.43 1.28 -10.21
N ASP A 111 5.56 0.91 -9.60
CA ASP A 111 6.47 -0.14 -10.05
C ASP A 111 6.43 -1.26 -9.01
N TYR A 112 5.60 -2.26 -9.33
CA TYR A 112 5.33 -3.50 -8.59
C TYR A 112 5.45 -4.67 -9.55
#